data_AF-A0A948NW37-F1
#
_entry.id   AF-A0A948NW37-F1
#
_cell.length_a   1.000
_cell.length_b   1.000
_cell.length_c   1.000
_cell.angle_alpha   90.00
_cell.angle_beta   90.00
_cell.angle_gamma   90.00
#
_symmetry.space_group_name_H-M   'P 1'
#
loop_
_entity.id
_entity.type
_entity.pdbx_description
1 polymer ?
#
loop_
_entity_poly.entity_id
_entity_poly.type
_entity_poly.pdbx_seq_one_letter_code
_entity_poly.pdbx_strand_id
1 'polypeptide(L)'
;MPFIDARTQMGFKLEDTPYTAETLTYANYDFRIKNISCTPELEEAVMKYATQGYGAFRSLIGKKLCTISGTIDLNAHGTATSDPEWSDLIRSCGFTKSTLGAGVAWDMDADASGTPATIELQYVSHDGGDAVVVKLAGCMGNISRIGFENVGNCISADIEWQGILKSVTDRAEPFIAQGWDDTDPSPVTAATVETHSEAQDVNSLAVNIGNQVSVYTDPAKIEGARGAYVVNADPTVTLDPYLDKISERGDFARWSAGTTGSFLVEAGSGASKISLIANSFQITGAYGKGERDGLSTNAKTGRLLGEGTDHVFRICQGTNS
;
A
#
# COMPACT_ATOMS: atom_id res chain seq x y z
N MET A 1 -17.29 1.21 28.18
CA MET A 1 -16.55 -0.07 28.29
C MET A 1 -15.26 0.11 27.50
N PRO A 2 -14.11 -0.44 27.95
CA PRO A 2 -12.85 -0.34 27.22
C PRO A 2 -12.86 -1.24 25.95
N PHE A 3 -12.07 -0.86 24.95
CA PHE A 3 -11.88 -1.61 23.70
C PHE A 3 -10.53 -2.33 23.71
N ILE A 4 -10.43 -3.42 22.93
CA ILE A 4 -9.18 -4.20 22.81
C ILE A 4 -8.52 -3.87 21.47
N ASP A 5 -7.39 -3.16 21.50
CA ASP A 5 -6.65 -2.77 20.29
C ASP A 5 -6.18 -3.99 19.47
N ALA A 6 -5.78 -5.07 20.14
CA ALA A 6 -5.34 -6.31 19.50
C ALA A 6 -6.45 -7.06 18.74
N ARG A 7 -7.72 -6.69 18.94
CA ARG A 7 -8.89 -7.24 18.22
C ARG A 7 -9.45 -6.26 17.21
N THR A 8 -8.73 -5.17 16.91
CA THR A 8 -9.17 -4.21 15.89
C THR A 8 -9.22 -4.89 14.53
N GLN A 9 -10.33 -4.69 13.82
CA GLN A 9 -10.55 -5.29 12.51
C GLN A 9 -10.69 -4.19 11.46
N MET A 10 -10.19 -4.44 10.26
CA MET A 10 -10.42 -3.58 9.10
C MET A 10 -11.28 -4.32 8.08
N GLY A 11 -12.31 -3.65 7.60
CA GLY A 11 -13.09 -4.06 6.45
C GLY A 11 -12.75 -3.21 5.26
N PHE A 12 -12.71 -3.82 4.08
CA PHE A 12 -12.37 -3.13 2.85
C PHE A 12 -13.24 -3.57 1.68
N LYS A 13 -13.70 -2.61 0.90
CA LYS A 13 -14.40 -2.87 -0.37
C LYS A 13 -14.15 -1.74 -1.36
N LEU A 14 -13.83 -2.07 -2.60
CA LEU A 14 -13.80 -1.09 -3.69
C LEU A 14 -15.21 -0.55 -3.97
N GLU A 15 -15.30 0.74 -4.29
CA GLU A 15 -16.57 1.40 -4.58
C GLU A 15 -17.02 1.10 -6.02
N ASP A 16 -18.25 0.60 -6.18
CA ASP A 16 -18.82 0.35 -7.51
C ASP A 16 -19.08 1.66 -8.25
N THR A 17 -19.43 2.70 -7.48
CA THR A 17 -19.53 4.08 -7.96
C THR A 17 -18.53 4.94 -7.18
N PRO A 18 -17.56 5.58 -7.85
CA PRO A 18 -16.57 6.38 -7.17
C PRO A 18 -17.18 7.40 -6.21
N TYR A 19 -16.59 7.51 -5.02
CA TYR A 19 -16.98 8.42 -3.95
C TYR A 19 -18.32 8.11 -3.29
N THR A 20 -18.79 6.86 -3.41
CA THR A 20 -20.04 6.40 -2.81
C THR A 20 -19.74 5.27 -1.85
N ALA A 21 -20.09 5.50 -0.58
CA ALA A 21 -19.81 4.55 0.49
C ALA A 21 -20.54 3.22 0.24
N GLU A 22 -19.79 2.13 0.22
CA GLU A 22 -20.30 0.79 0.05
C GLU A 22 -20.85 0.21 1.36
N THR A 23 -21.71 -0.80 1.24
CA THR A 23 -22.08 -1.63 2.39
C THR A 23 -21.12 -2.81 2.47
N LEU A 24 -20.38 -2.90 3.59
CA LEU A 24 -19.49 -4.01 3.86
C LEU A 24 -20.27 -5.16 4.52
N THR A 25 -19.92 -6.37 4.12
CA THR A 25 -20.43 -7.62 4.72
C THR A 25 -19.29 -8.32 5.44
N TYR A 26 -19.58 -9.40 6.16
CA TYR A 26 -18.56 -10.17 6.88
C TYR A 26 -17.42 -10.68 5.99
N ALA A 27 -17.68 -10.92 4.70
CA ALA A 27 -16.65 -11.34 3.73
C ALA A 27 -15.62 -10.24 3.41
N ASN A 28 -15.89 -8.99 3.78
CA ASN A 28 -14.99 -7.87 3.53
C ASN A 28 -13.98 -7.64 4.66
N TYR A 29 -13.97 -8.48 5.69
CA TYR A 29 -13.06 -8.39 6.85
C TYR A 29 -12.02 -9.52 6.90
N ASP A 30 -11.94 -10.32 5.84
CA ASP A 30 -11.10 -11.51 5.77
C ASP A 30 -9.70 -11.19 5.22
N PHE A 31 -8.99 -10.26 5.85
CA PHE A 31 -7.58 -10.01 5.54
C PHE A 31 -6.82 -9.54 6.78
N ARG A 32 -5.53 -9.86 6.81
CA ARG A 32 -4.64 -9.55 7.94
C ARG A 32 -3.90 -8.23 7.70
N ILE A 33 -4.12 -7.26 8.59
CA ILE A 33 -3.39 -5.99 8.61
C ILE A 33 -2.79 -5.75 10.00
N LYS A 34 -1.53 -5.33 10.03
CA LYS A 34 -0.74 -5.05 11.23
C LYS A 34 -0.63 -3.54 11.44
N ASN A 35 -0.37 -3.13 12.67
CA ASN A 35 -0.06 -1.75 13.04
C ASN A 35 -1.09 -0.73 12.53
N ILE A 36 -2.38 -1.10 12.57
CA ILE A 36 -3.45 -0.24 12.10
C ILE A 36 -3.46 1.05 12.93
N SER A 37 -3.49 2.19 12.25
CA SER A 37 -3.71 3.49 12.89
C SER A 37 -4.80 4.27 12.15
N CYS A 38 -5.53 5.12 12.88
CA CYS A 38 -6.63 5.92 12.36
C CYS A 38 -6.52 7.33 12.92
N THR A 39 -6.31 8.32 12.05
CA THR A 39 -6.17 9.72 12.43
C THR A 39 -7.29 10.52 11.77
N PRO A 40 -8.36 10.85 12.51
CA PRO A 40 -9.42 11.73 12.01
C PRO A 40 -8.93 13.19 12.00
N GLU A 41 -9.21 13.88 10.90
CA GLU A 41 -8.88 15.29 10.69
C GLU A 41 -10.17 16.07 10.45
N LEU A 42 -10.55 16.89 11.44
CA LEU A 42 -11.71 17.77 11.36
C LEU A 42 -11.22 19.21 11.22
N GLU A 43 -11.40 19.79 10.03
CA GLU A 43 -11.01 21.19 9.80
C GLU A 43 -11.96 22.09 10.60
N GLU A 44 -11.47 22.94 11.49
CA GLU A 44 -12.30 23.85 12.28
C GLU A 44 -12.02 25.32 11.94
N ALA A 45 -13.05 26.05 11.52
CA ALA A 45 -13.00 27.50 11.38
C ALA A 45 -13.37 28.16 12.72
N VAL A 46 -12.34 28.64 13.43
CA VAL A 46 -12.52 29.37 14.70
C VAL A 46 -13.01 30.78 14.42
N MET A 47 -14.23 31.07 14.85
CA MET A 47 -14.83 32.39 14.71
C MET A 47 -14.45 33.26 15.92
N LYS A 48 -13.66 34.32 15.69
CA LYS A 48 -13.32 35.30 16.73
C LYS A 48 -14.14 36.57 16.54
N TYR A 49 -15.28 36.66 17.21
CA TYR A 49 -16.05 37.89 17.32
C TYR A 49 -15.92 38.49 18.72
N ALA A 50 -16.13 39.80 18.83
CA ALA A 50 -16.26 40.47 20.12
C ALA A 50 -17.56 39.98 20.80
N THR A 51 -17.41 39.22 21.88
CA THR A 51 -18.48 38.80 22.79
C THR A 51 -18.62 39.80 23.94
N GLN A 52 -19.83 39.97 24.51
CA GLN A 52 -20.03 40.77 25.74
C GLN A 52 -19.40 40.11 26.99
N GLY A 53 -19.01 38.84 26.91
CA GLY A 53 -18.22 38.13 27.92
C GLY A 53 -16.89 37.63 27.32
N TYR A 54 -15.98 37.11 28.13
CA TYR A 54 -14.67 36.63 27.66
C TYR A 54 -14.68 35.25 26.97
N GLY A 55 -15.87 34.69 26.65
CA GLY A 55 -16.00 33.37 26.02
C GLY A 55 -15.83 33.43 24.50
N ALA A 56 -15.22 32.38 23.93
CA ALA A 56 -15.09 32.21 22.48
C ALA A 56 -16.41 31.74 21.84
N PHE A 57 -16.64 32.11 20.57
CA PHE A 57 -17.76 31.59 19.79
C PHE A 57 -17.52 30.12 19.37
N ARG A 58 -18.60 29.41 19.06
CA ARG A 58 -18.53 28.02 18.55
C ARG A 58 -17.71 27.96 17.25
N SER A 59 -16.82 26.97 17.15
CA SER A 59 -16.14 26.64 15.89
C SER A 59 -17.15 26.12 14.86
N LEU A 60 -16.92 26.42 13.59
CA LEU A 60 -17.61 25.76 12.49
C LEU A 60 -16.75 24.59 12.02
N ILE A 61 -17.32 23.38 12.05
CA ILE A 61 -16.65 22.19 11.51
C ILE A 61 -16.77 22.24 10.00
N GLY A 62 -15.63 22.25 9.32
CA GLY A 62 -15.45 22.15 7.89
C GLY A 62 -15.30 20.71 7.45
N LYS A 63 -14.21 20.40 6.74
CA LYS A 63 -13.99 19.10 6.12
C LYS A 63 -13.78 18.00 7.16
N LYS A 64 -14.33 16.82 6.87
CA LYS A 64 -14.17 15.61 7.70
C LYS A 64 -13.34 14.58 6.96
N LEU A 65 -12.04 14.58 7.22
CA LEU A 65 -11.09 13.66 6.62
C LEU A 65 -10.63 12.63 7.65
N CYS A 66 -10.09 11.54 7.16
CA CYS A 66 -9.42 10.57 8.01
C CYS A 66 -8.36 9.83 7.21
N THR A 67 -7.22 9.63 7.86
CA THR A 67 -6.09 8.87 7.33
C THR A 67 -5.98 7.56 8.10
N ILE A 68 -5.93 6.44 7.37
CA ILE A 68 -5.72 5.10 7.91
C ILE A 68 -4.40 4.57 7.39
N SER A 69 -3.58 4.00 8.25
CA SER A 69 -2.35 3.31 7.83
C SER A 69 -2.26 1.91 8.43
N GLY A 70 -1.50 1.04 7.77
CA GLY A 70 -1.14 -0.27 8.29
C GLY A 70 -0.22 -1.03 7.35
N THR A 71 0.24 -2.18 7.82
CA THR A 71 1.16 -3.06 7.09
C THR A 71 0.46 -4.37 6.76
N ILE A 72 0.54 -4.80 5.51
CA ILE A 72 0.04 -6.12 5.08
C ILE A 72 1.21 -7.00 4.63
N ASP A 73 1.11 -8.30 4.83
CA ASP A 73 2.04 -9.25 4.22
C ASP A 73 1.50 -9.67 2.85
N LEU A 74 2.33 -9.65 1.81
CA LEU A 74 1.94 -10.04 0.46
C LEU A 74 1.99 -11.56 0.32
N ASN A 75 0.90 -12.20 0.71
CA ASN A 75 0.72 -13.64 0.57
C ASN A 75 0.10 -13.96 -0.77
N ALA A 76 0.56 -15.04 -1.40
CA ALA A 76 -0.13 -15.58 -2.55
C ALA A 76 -1.34 -16.42 -2.10
N HIS A 77 -2.42 -16.41 -2.89
CA HIS A 77 -3.63 -17.21 -2.61
C HIS A 77 -3.39 -18.73 -2.66
N GLY A 78 -2.25 -19.20 -3.18
CA GLY A 78 -1.95 -20.62 -3.37
C GLY A 78 -2.60 -21.23 -4.63
N THR A 79 -3.48 -20.50 -5.32
CA THR A 79 -3.93 -20.81 -6.69
C THR A 79 -3.56 -19.64 -7.60
N ALA A 80 -2.78 -19.89 -8.65
CA ALA A 80 -2.19 -18.83 -9.46
C ALA A 80 -3.21 -17.86 -10.08
N THR A 81 -4.41 -18.32 -10.41
CA THR A 81 -5.46 -17.53 -11.07
C THR A 81 -6.46 -16.89 -10.11
N SER A 82 -6.35 -17.16 -8.80
CA SER A 82 -7.24 -16.59 -7.78
C SER A 82 -6.58 -15.37 -7.16
N ASP A 83 -7.40 -14.34 -6.94
CA ASP A 83 -6.93 -13.10 -6.35
C ASP A 83 -6.56 -13.32 -4.88
N PRO A 84 -5.37 -12.88 -4.45
CA PRO A 84 -5.05 -12.79 -3.05
C PRO A 84 -5.90 -11.71 -2.38
N GLU A 85 -6.04 -11.82 -1.05
CA GLU A 85 -6.87 -10.95 -0.23
C GLU A 85 -6.48 -9.46 -0.31
N TRP A 86 -5.20 -9.18 -0.54
CA TRP A 86 -4.71 -7.81 -0.68
C TRP A 86 -5.00 -7.17 -2.05
N SER A 87 -5.53 -7.92 -3.02
CA SER A 87 -5.78 -7.45 -4.40
C SER A 87 -6.53 -6.13 -4.44
N ASP A 88 -7.64 -6.04 -3.70
CA ASP A 88 -8.48 -4.84 -3.67
C ASP A 88 -7.81 -3.67 -2.93
N LEU A 89 -7.00 -3.96 -1.91
CA LEU A 89 -6.21 -2.94 -1.20
C LEU A 89 -5.26 -2.21 -2.15
N ILE A 90 -4.48 -2.98 -2.92
CA ILE A 90 -3.49 -2.41 -3.86
C ILE A 90 -4.19 -1.66 -5.00
N ARG A 91 -5.37 -2.10 -5.44
CA ARG A 91 -6.14 -1.40 -6.48
C ARG A 91 -6.55 0.01 -6.08
N SER A 92 -6.88 0.25 -4.81
CA SER A 92 -7.14 1.61 -4.29
C SER A 92 -5.89 2.51 -4.22
N CYS A 93 -4.70 1.94 -4.48
CA CYS A 93 -3.44 2.65 -4.57
C CYS A 93 -3.02 2.90 -6.03
N GLY A 94 -3.96 2.89 -6.99
CA GLY A 94 -3.67 3.22 -8.40
C GLY A 94 -3.11 2.06 -9.21
N PHE A 95 -3.51 0.83 -8.87
CA PHE A 95 -3.18 -0.36 -9.65
C PHE A 95 -4.40 -0.92 -10.36
N THR A 96 -4.22 -1.36 -11.60
CA THR A 96 -5.22 -2.10 -12.37
C THR A 96 -4.88 -3.57 -12.39
N LYS A 97 -5.87 -4.42 -12.12
CA LYS A 97 -5.73 -5.87 -12.19
C LYS A 97 -5.80 -6.34 -13.65
N SER A 98 -4.88 -7.22 -14.04
CA SER A 98 -4.89 -7.96 -15.29
C SER A 98 -4.76 -9.47 -15.04
N THR A 99 -5.29 -10.29 -15.95
CA THR A 99 -5.13 -11.76 -15.88
C THR A 99 -3.99 -12.18 -16.79
N LEU A 100 -3.13 -13.06 -16.29
CA LEU A 100 -2.06 -13.69 -17.05
C LEU A 100 -2.47 -15.13 -17.40
N GLY A 101 -1.83 -15.73 -18.40
CA GLY A 101 -2.12 -17.11 -18.78
C GLY A 101 -1.93 -18.12 -17.64
N ALA A 102 -1.01 -17.82 -16.72
CA ALA A 102 -0.69 -18.66 -15.56
C ALA A 102 -0.53 -17.85 -14.25
N GLY A 103 -1.29 -16.76 -14.10
CA GLY A 103 -1.18 -15.86 -12.95
C GLY A 103 -2.17 -14.69 -12.95
N VAL A 104 -2.01 -13.81 -11.98
CA VAL A 104 -2.71 -12.51 -11.91
C VAL A 104 -1.66 -11.43 -11.74
N ALA A 105 -1.87 -10.27 -12.36
CA ALA A 105 -0.98 -9.13 -12.25
C ALA A 105 -1.74 -7.87 -11.83
N TRP A 106 -1.03 -6.98 -11.16
CA TRP A 106 -1.46 -5.65 -10.78
C TRP A 106 -0.45 -4.66 -11.33
N ASP A 107 -0.88 -3.92 -12.35
CA ASP A 107 -0.08 -2.93 -13.06
C ASP A 107 -0.36 -1.55 -12.48
N MET A 108 0.70 -0.77 -12.20
CA MET A 108 0.51 0.66 -11.95
C MET A 108 -0.14 1.31 -13.17
N ASP A 109 -1.26 1.99 -12.94
CA ASP A 109 -2.07 2.57 -14.00
C ASP A 109 -2.51 3.98 -13.60
N ALA A 110 -2.19 4.96 -14.45
CA ALA A 110 -2.56 6.35 -14.23
C ALA A 110 -4.09 6.57 -14.22
N ASP A 111 -4.82 5.75 -14.98
CA ASP A 111 -6.28 5.84 -15.10
C ASP A 111 -7.01 5.17 -13.92
N ALA A 112 -6.32 4.32 -13.15
CA ALA A 112 -6.86 3.64 -11.97
C ALA A 112 -7.13 4.58 -10.78
N SER A 113 -6.69 5.85 -10.86
CA SER A 113 -6.96 6.90 -9.88
C SER A 113 -8.45 7.14 -9.58
N GLY A 114 -9.35 6.61 -10.42
CA GLY A 114 -10.81 6.63 -10.24
C GLY A 114 -11.41 5.43 -9.49
N THR A 115 -10.63 4.56 -8.86
CA THR A 115 -11.12 3.35 -8.17
C THR A 115 -10.99 3.44 -6.64
N PRO A 116 -11.73 4.35 -5.96
CA PRO A 116 -11.67 4.50 -4.52
C PRO A 116 -12.29 3.32 -3.78
N ALA A 117 -11.98 3.24 -2.48
CA ALA A 117 -12.50 2.23 -1.57
C ALA A 117 -13.31 2.83 -0.41
N THR A 118 -14.20 2.00 0.13
CA THR A 118 -14.80 2.18 1.45
C THR A 118 -14.04 1.34 2.46
N ILE A 119 -13.67 1.96 3.57
CA ILE A 119 -12.92 1.32 4.67
C ILE A 119 -13.74 1.43 5.95
N GLU A 120 -13.86 0.33 6.69
CA GLU A 120 -14.45 0.33 8.03
C GLU A 120 -13.45 -0.19 9.05
N LEU A 121 -13.10 0.63 10.05
CA LEU A 121 -12.32 0.20 11.21
C LEU A 121 -13.24 -0.11 12.37
N GLN A 122 -13.00 -1.24 13.02
CA GLN A 122 -13.83 -1.73 14.10
C GLN A 122 -13.02 -1.93 15.36
N TYR A 123 -13.37 -1.17 16.39
CA TYR A 123 -12.84 -1.33 17.75
C TYR A 123 -13.79 -2.24 18.52
N VAL A 124 -13.37 -3.49 18.74
CA VAL A 124 -14.17 -4.51 19.42
C VAL A 124 -14.11 -4.29 20.93
N SER A 125 -15.26 -4.36 21.60
CA SER A 125 -15.35 -4.20 23.05
C SER A 125 -14.67 -5.37 23.79
N HIS A 126 -14.17 -5.11 25.00
CA HIS A 126 -13.57 -6.16 25.82
C HIS A 126 -14.51 -7.32 26.12
N ASP A 127 -15.79 -7.01 26.37
CA ASP A 127 -16.79 -7.98 26.79
C ASP A 127 -17.48 -8.70 25.61
N GLY A 128 -17.07 -8.35 24.37
CA GLY A 128 -17.62 -8.89 23.12
C GLY A 128 -19.00 -8.34 22.74
N GLY A 129 -19.40 -8.55 21.50
CA GLY A 129 -20.78 -8.30 21.04
C GLY A 129 -21.09 -6.89 20.54
N ASP A 130 -20.31 -5.88 20.95
CA ASP A 130 -20.42 -4.50 20.47
C ASP A 130 -19.07 -4.00 19.92
N ALA A 131 -19.11 -3.19 18.87
CA ALA A 131 -17.96 -2.54 18.28
C ALA A 131 -18.26 -1.08 17.93
N VAL A 132 -17.27 -0.20 18.10
CA VAL A 132 -17.31 1.14 17.51
C VAL A 132 -16.75 1.04 16.11
N VAL A 133 -17.55 1.47 15.13
CA VAL A 133 -17.21 1.42 13.71
C VAL A 133 -16.93 2.82 13.19
N VAL A 134 -15.72 3.02 12.69
CA VAL A 134 -15.30 4.23 11.97
C VAL A 134 -15.35 3.92 10.48
N LYS A 135 -16.23 4.61 9.74
CA LYS A 135 -16.46 4.36 8.32
C LYS A 135 -15.94 5.51 7.47
N LEU A 136 -15.13 5.17 6.47
CA LEU A 136 -14.60 6.07 5.47
C LEU A 136 -15.08 5.68 4.08
N ALA A 137 -15.21 6.68 3.20
CA ALA A 137 -15.51 6.47 1.79
C ALA A 137 -14.64 7.38 0.91
N GLY A 138 -14.54 7.04 -0.37
CA GLY A 138 -13.69 7.75 -1.31
C GLY A 138 -12.20 7.59 -0.95
N CYS A 139 -11.80 6.47 -0.37
CA CYS A 139 -10.42 6.26 0.10
C CYS A 139 -9.50 5.93 -1.07
N MET A 140 -8.41 6.67 -1.20
CA MET A 140 -7.30 6.38 -2.11
C MET A 140 -6.00 6.38 -1.32
N GLY A 141 -5.05 5.54 -1.73
CA GLY A 141 -3.86 5.30 -0.93
C GLY A 141 -2.53 5.46 -1.64
N ASN A 142 -1.48 5.47 -0.83
CA ASN A 142 -0.10 5.33 -1.22
C ASN A 142 0.50 4.10 -0.56
N ILE A 143 1.35 3.39 -1.30
CA ILE A 143 2.16 2.31 -0.75
C ILE A 143 3.58 2.84 -0.60
N SER A 144 3.99 3.10 0.64
CA SER A 144 5.27 3.72 0.96
C SER A 144 6.43 2.73 0.90
N ARG A 145 6.13 1.44 1.04
CA ARG A 145 7.11 0.34 0.98
C ARG A 145 6.45 -0.91 0.44
N ILE A 146 7.06 -1.56 -0.54
CA ILE A 146 6.80 -2.93 -0.98
C ILE A 146 8.13 -3.64 -1.03
N GLY A 147 8.28 -4.71 -0.25
CA GLY A 147 9.53 -5.46 -0.21
C GLY A 147 9.75 -6.10 1.16
N PHE A 148 11.00 -6.39 1.49
CA PHE A 148 11.35 -7.12 2.69
C PHE A 148 12.51 -6.43 3.41
N GLU A 149 12.48 -6.52 4.74
CA GLU A 149 13.58 -6.08 5.59
C GLU A 149 14.27 -7.32 6.15
N ASN A 150 15.52 -7.54 5.76
CA ASN A 150 16.29 -8.76 6.06
C ASN A 150 15.77 -10.01 5.32
N VAL A 151 16.72 -10.81 4.85
CA VAL A 151 16.43 -12.12 4.27
C VAL A 151 15.77 -13.01 5.31
N GLY A 152 14.75 -13.77 4.90
CA GLY A 152 13.94 -14.61 5.79
C GLY A 152 12.63 -13.97 6.26
N ASN A 153 12.49 -12.64 6.15
CA ASN A 153 11.18 -12.00 6.28
C ASN A 153 10.37 -12.15 4.99
N CYS A 154 9.05 -12.03 5.09
CA CYS A 154 8.16 -12.04 3.93
C CYS A 154 8.18 -10.68 3.21
N ILE A 155 7.67 -10.67 1.97
CA ILE A 155 7.38 -9.40 1.28
C ILE A 155 6.17 -8.78 1.97
N SER A 156 6.30 -7.55 2.44
CA SER A 156 5.20 -6.79 3.04
C SER A 156 5.01 -5.48 2.30
N ALA A 157 3.81 -4.90 2.45
CA ALA A 157 3.45 -3.60 1.93
C ALA A 157 2.97 -2.68 3.07
N ASP A 158 3.58 -1.50 3.17
CA ASP A 158 3.16 -0.45 4.10
C ASP A 158 2.26 0.53 3.35
N ILE A 159 0.99 0.61 3.76
CA ILE A 159 -0.05 1.32 3.02
C ILE A 159 -0.67 2.40 3.90
N GLU A 160 -0.94 3.55 3.30
CA GLU A 160 -1.69 4.64 3.88
C GLU A 160 -2.83 5.03 2.94
N TRP A 161 -4.04 5.14 3.48
CA TRP A 161 -5.23 5.62 2.79
C TRP A 161 -5.69 6.93 3.38
N GLN A 162 -6.09 7.85 2.51
CA GLN A 162 -6.81 9.05 2.89
C GLN A 162 -8.22 9.00 2.32
N GLY A 163 -9.21 9.32 3.13
CA GLY A 163 -10.62 9.33 2.71
C GLY A 163 -11.47 10.28 3.53
N ILE A 164 -12.77 10.22 3.29
CA ILE A 164 -13.76 11.05 4.00
C ILE A 164 -14.35 10.25 5.13
N LEU A 165 -14.34 10.83 6.33
CA LEU A 165 -15.02 10.26 7.49
C LEU A 165 -16.54 10.41 7.33
N LYS A 166 -17.23 9.29 7.07
CA LYS A 166 -18.69 9.25 6.86
C LYS A 166 -19.45 9.13 8.17
N SER A 167 -19.03 8.23 9.04
CA SER A 167 -19.72 7.98 10.30
C SER A 167 -18.80 7.34 11.34
N VAL A 168 -19.14 7.61 12.60
CA VAL A 168 -18.66 6.85 13.76
C VAL A 168 -19.91 6.37 14.49
N THR A 169 -20.14 5.07 14.51
CA THR A 169 -21.38 4.48 15.03
C THR A 169 -21.11 3.20 15.78
N ASP A 170 -21.94 2.90 16.77
CA ASP A 170 -21.96 1.58 17.40
C ASP A 170 -22.63 0.56 16.48
N ARG A 171 -22.03 -0.61 16.36
CA ARG A 171 -22.58 -1.77 15.63
C ARG A 171 -22.33 -3.02 16.45
N ALA A 172 -23.20 -4.01 16.34
CA ALA A 172 -22.88 -5.34 16.84
C ALA A 172 -21.58 -5.83 16.17
N GLU A 173 -20.72 -6.48 16.95
CA GLU A 173 -19.50 -7.10 16.43
C GLU A 173 -19.86 -8.06 15.28
N PRO A 174 -19.36 -7.84 14.05
CA PRO A 174 -19.71 -8.69 12.93
C PRO A 174 -19.09 -10.07 13.13
N PHE A 175 -19.94 -11.08 12.97
CA PHE A 175 -19.52 -12.47 12.97
C PHE A 175 -18.81 -12.79 11.65
N ILE A 176 -17.50 -13.00 11.69
CA ILE A 176 -16.72 -13.52 10.55
C ILE A 176 -17.00 -15.03 10.47
N ALA A 177 -17.92 -15.41 9.59
CA ALA A 177 -18.47 -16.76 9.56
C ALA A 177 -17.52 -17.86 9.07
N GLN A 178 -16.49 -17.51 8.27
CA GLN A 178 -15.53 -18.47 7.72
C GLN A 178 -14.25 -18.61 8.55
N GLY A 179 -14.13 -17.90 9.68
CA GLY A 179 -12.85 -17.78 10.36
C GLY A 179 -11.95 -16.76 9.65
N TRP A 180 -10.77 -16.54 10.21
CA TRP A 180 -9.72 -15.73 9.60
C TRP A 180 -8.91 -16.60 8.66
N ASP A 181 -8.44 -16.04 7.54
CA ASP A 181 -7.35 -16.66 6.78
C ASP A 181 -6.23 -17.10 7.73
N ASP A 182 -5.80 -18.36 7.59
CA ASP A 182 -4.72 -18.98 8.35
C ASP A 182 -3.44 -19.19 7.52
N THR A 183 -3.41 -18.69 6.29
CA THR A 183 -2.27 -18.82 5.39
C THR A 183 -1.09 -17.99 5.86
N ASP A 184 0.05 -18.67 6.06
CA ASP A 184 1.29 -18.01 6.45
C ASP A 184 2.05 -17.44 5.24
N PRO A 185 2.60 -16.21 5.35
CA PRO A 185 3.47 -15.65 4.34
C PRO A 185 4.69 -16.52 4.07
N SER A 186 5.02 -16.68 2.78
CA SER A 186 6.29 -17.32 2.42
C SER A 186 7.46 -16.38 2.72
N PRO A 187 8.49 -16.85 3.44
CA PRO A 187 9.67 -16.05 3.71
C PRO A 187 10.47 -15.83 2.41
N VAL A 188 11.11 -14.67 2.28
CA VAL A 188 12.03 -14.38 1.18
C VAL A 188 13.31 -15.18 1.39
N THR A 189 13.32 -16.37 0.80
CA THR A 189 14.45 -17.31 0.75
C THR A 189 14.53 -17.87 -0.66
N ALA A 190 15.74 -18.12 -1.16
CA ALA A 190 15.98 -18.51 -2.55
C ALA A 190 15.28 -17.58 -3.59
N ALA A 191 15.16 -16.30 -3.25
CA ALA A 191 14.54 -15.30 -4.11
C ALA A 191 15.52 -14.84 -5.19
N THR A 192 14.97 -14.57 -6.38
CA THR A 192 15.71 -13.93 -7.47
C THR A 192 15.55 -12.43 -7.34
N VAL A 193 16.65 -11.69 -7.26
CA VAL A 193 16.65 -10.22 -7.32
C VAL A 193 17.59 -9.79 -8.42
N GLU A 194 17.10 -9.06 -9.41
CA GLU A 194 17.89 -8.61 -10.56
C GLU A 194 17.70 -7.12 -10.81
N THR A 195 18.80 -6.45 -11.19
CA THR A 195 18.75 -5.11 -11.78
C THR A 195 19.59 -5.11 -13.05
N HIS A 196 19.07 -4.54 -14.14
CA HIS A 196 19.66 -4.61 -15.48
C HIS A 196 19.99 -6.06 -15.91
N SER A 197 19.12 -7.03 -15.57
CA SER A 197 19.33 -8.47 -15.82
C SER A 197 20.57 -9.07 -15.14
N GLU A 198 21.09 -8.42 -14.09
CA GLU A 198 22.20 -8.91 -13.28
C GLU A 198 21.70 -9.25 -11.87
N ALA A 199 21.95 -10.48 -11.40
CA ALA A 199 21.54 -10.95 -10.08
C ALA A 199 22.20 -10.12 -8.96
N GLN A 200 21.45 -9.72 -7.93
CA GLN A 200 21.92 -8.95 -6.78
C GLN A 200 21.79 -9.77 -5.49
N ASP A 201 22.85 -9.80 -4.70
CA ASP A 201 22.80 -10.36 -3.34
C ASP A 201 22.43 -9.24 -2.35
N VAL A 202 21.13 -9.10 -2.08
CA VAL A 202 20.56 -8.06 -1.21
C VAL A 202 20.12 -8.65 0.14
N ASN A 203 20.13 -7.83 1.18
CA ASN A 203 19.53 -8.18 2.46
C ASN A 203 18.16 -7.50 2.67
N SER A 204 17.95 -6.34 2.07
CA SER A 204 16.71 -5.58 2.12
C SER A 204 16.42 -4.92 0.78
N LEU A 205 15.13 -4.78 0.51
CA LEU A 205 14.64 -4.13 -0.69
C LEU A 205 13.32 -3.42 -0.36
N ALA A 206 13.16 -2.21 -0.87
CA ALA A 206 11.91 -1.48 -0.79
C ALA A 206 11.62 -0.76 -2.10
N VAL A 207 10.41 -0.97 -2.61
CA VAL A 207 9.82 -0.16 -3.67
C VAL A 207 8.82 0.79 -2.99
N ASN A 208 8.98 2.09 -3.20
CA ASN A 208 7.99 3.09 -2.80
C ASN A 208 7.25 3.53 -4.05
N ILE A 209 5.92 3.46 -4.05
CA ILE A 209 5.10 3.85 -5.20
C ILE A 209 5.07 5.37 -5.39
N GLY A 210 5.21 6.12 -4.29
CA GLY A 210 5.32 7.58 -4.34
C GLY A 210 4.04 8.27 -4.81
N ASN A 211 2.87 7.70 -4.55
CA ASN A 211 1.59 8.32 -4.88
C ASN A 211 1.40 9.62 -4.08
N GLN A 212 1.09 10.70 -4.79
CA GLN A 212 0.62 11.94 -4.22
C GLN A 212 -0.90 11.91 -4.14
N VAL A 213 -1.43 11.62 -2.96
CA VAL A 213 -2.87 11.59 -2.70
C VAL A 213 -3.37 12.98 -2.34
N SER A 214 -4.44 13.43 -2.98
CA SER A 214 -5.09 14.70 -2.70
C SER A 214 -6.59 14.53 -2.52
N VAL A 215 -7.21 15.44 -1.78
CA VAL A 215 -8.65 15.43 -1.52
C VAL A 215 -9.37 16.34 -2.51
N TYR A 216 -10.38 15.78 -3.17
CA TYR A 216 -11.29 16.54 -4.01
C TYR A 216 -12.35 17.22 -3.13
N THR A 217 -12.15 18.52 -2.89
CA THR A 217 -13.06 19.35 -2.09
C THR A 217 -14.30 19.71 -2.89
N ASP A 218 -15.50 19.52 -2.32
CA ASP A 218 -16.77 19.78 -2.98
C ASP A 218 -17.74 20.42 -1.97
N PRO A 219 -18.07 21.73 -2.11
CA PRO A 219 -18.95 22.42 -1.17
C PRO A 219 -20.40 21.93 -1.25
N ALA A 220 -20.78 21.15 -2.26
CA ALA A 220 -22.10 20.54 -2.34
C ALA A 220 -22.24 19.28 -1.45
N LYS A 221 -21.14 18.78 -0.87
CA LYS A 221 -21.12 17.61 0.01
C LYS A 221 -21.18 18.04 1.48
N ILE A 222 -21.92 17.28 2.29
CA ILE A 222 -22.11 17.58 3.73
C ILE A 222 -20.77 17.52 4.48
N GLU A 223 -19.88 16.64 4.04
CA GLU A 223 -18.55 16.43 4.62
C GLU A 223 -17.50 17.41 4.09
N GLY A 224 -17.87 18.34 3.20
CA GLY A 224 -17.00 19.35 2.61
C GLY A 224 -16.02 18.84 1.54
N ALA A 225 -16.06 17.54 1.24
CA ALA A 225 -15.25 16.88 0.24
C ALA A 225 -16.04 15.75 -0.44
N ARG A 226 -15.58 15.30 -1.61
CA ARG A 226 -16.13 14.16 -2.34
C ARG A 226 -15.33 12.88 -2.14
N GLY A 227 -14.00 12.96 -2.12
CA GLY A 227 -13.11 11.84 -1.78
C GLY A 227 -11.65 12.18 -2.05
N ALA A 228 -10.77 11.19 -1.92
CA ALA A 228 -9.37 11.31 -2.31
C ALA A 228 -9.13 10.79 -3.73
N TYR A 229 -8.06 11.23 -4.35
CA TYR A 229 -7.60 10.78 -5.67
C TYR A 229 -6.07 10.87 -5.75
N VAL A 230 -5.46 10.05 -6.61
CA VAL A 230 -4.02 10.09 -6.87
C VAL A 230 -3.75 11.14 -7.95
N VAL A 231 -2.90 12.11 -7.64
CA VAL A 231 -2.52 13.22 -8.54
C VAL A 231 -1.34 12.83 -9.42
N ASN A 232 -0.37 12.15 -8.83
CA ASN A 232 0.88 11.77 -9.46
C ASN A 232 1.49 10.58 -8.72
N ALA A 233 2.43 9.89 -9.35
CA ALA A 233 3.23 8.83 -8.74
C ALA A 233 4.70 9.00 -9.15
N ASP A 234 5.62 8.81 -8.20
CA ASP A 234 7.07 8.80 -8.47
C ASP A 234 7.69 7.55 -7.84
N PRO A 235 7.58 6.39 -8.52
CA PRO A 235 8.03 5.13 -7.95
C PRO A 235 9.56 5.07 -7.86
N THR A 236 10.05 4.72 -6.67
CA THR A 236 11.47 4.61 -6.35
C THR A 236 11.80 3.26 -5.75
N VAL A 237 13.03 2.81 -5.92
CA VAL A 237 13.54 1.56 -5.38
C VAL A 237 14.78 1.82 -4.55
N THR A 238 14.87 1.19 -3.39
CA THR A 238 16.07 1.13 -2.57
C THR A 238 16.48 -0.32 -2.37
N LEU A 239 17.79 -0.59 -2.48
CA LEU A 239 18.37 -1.91 -2.28
C LEU A 239 19.75 -1.81 -1.61
N ASP A 240 20.14 -2.85 -0.88
CA ASP A 240 21.41 -2.91 -0.12
C ASP A 240 22.34 -4.07 -0.54
N PRO A 241 22.69 -4.19 -1.84
CA PRO A 241 23.49 -5.31 -2.31
C PRO A 241 24.91 -5.28 -1.73
N TYR A 242 25.58 -6.44 -1.76
CA TYR A 242 27.03 -6.48 -1.54
C TYR A 242 27.80 -5.71 -2.63
N LEU A 243 28.99 -5.23 -2.27
CA LEU A 243 29.86 -4.53 -3.20
C LEU A 243 30.60 -5.54 -4.10
N ASP A 244 30.33 -5.47 -5.39
CA ASP A 244 31.04 -6.25 -6.42
C ASP A 244 32.10 -5.45 -7.17
N LYS A 245 32.96 -6.15 -7.92
CA LYS A 245 33.97 -5.49 -8.76
C LYS A 245 33.29 -4.73 -9.89
N ILE A 246 33.83 -3.57 -10.26
CA ILE A 246 33.33 -2.74 -11.37
C ILE A 246 33.31 -3.51 -12.70
N SER A 247 34.27 -4.42 -12.91
CA SER A 247 34.35 -5.26 -14.12
C SER A 247 33.25 -6.32 -14.20
N GLU A 248 32.70 -6.72 -13.06
CA GLU A 248 31.59 -7.67 -12.95
C GLU A 248 30.26 -6.91 -12.96
N ARG A 249 30.22 -5.74 -12.30
CA ARG A 249 29.02 -4.93 -12.14
C ARG A 249 29.31 -3.44 -12.37
N GLY A 250 28.92 -2.94 -13.53
CA GLY A 250 29.15 -1.56 -13.97
C GLY A 250 28.18 -0.52 -13.41
N ASP A 251 27.78 -0.62 -12.13
CA ASP A 251 26.74 0.25 -11.54
C ASP A 251 27.07 1.74 -11.64
N PHE A 252 28.34 2.12 -11.45
CA PHE A 252 28.77 3.53 -11.52
C PHE A 252 28.63 4.08 -12.93
N ALA A 253 29.03 3.25 -13.91
CA ALA A 253 28.94 3.61 -15.32
C ALA A 253 27.46 3.76 -15.72
N ARG A 254 26.60 2.84 -15.29
CA ARG A 254 25.14 2.91 -15.54
C ARG A 254 24.51 4.14 -14.88
N TRP A 255 24.87 4.44 -13.63
CA TRP A 255 24.40 5.62 -12.92
C TRP A 255 24.85 6.93 -13.59
N SER A 256 26.15 7.08 -13.86
CA SER A 256 26.69 8.30 -14.48
C SER A 256 26.20 8.52 -15.91
N ALA A 257 25.87 7.45 -16.64
CA ALA A 257 25.28 7.52 -17.98
C ALA A 257 23.74 7.61 -17.98
N GLY A 258 23.07 7.45 -16.83
CA GLY A 258 21.61 7.40 -16.75
C GLY A 258 21.00 6.24 -17.54
N THR A 259 21.69 5.10 -17.62
CA THR A 259 21.21 3.92 -18.38
C THR A 259 19.99 3.30 -17.71
N THR A 260 18.99 2.93 -18.50
CA THR A 260 17.80 2.19 -18.07
C THR A 260 17.98 0.67 -18.28
N GLY A 261 17.26 -0.15 -17.53
CA GLY A 261 17.21 -1.60 -17.72
C GLY A 261 16.11 -2.24 -16.89
N SER A 262 16.09 -3.56 -16.77
CA SER A 262 15.03 -4.25 -16.03
C SER A 262 15.22 -4.23 -14.51
N PHE A 263 14.13 -4.35 -13.77
CA PHE A 263 14.10 -4.67 -12.35
C PHE A 263 13.18 -5.87 -12.13
N LEU A 264 13.66 -6.86 -11.39
CA LEU A 264 12.92 -8.08 -11.09
C LEU A 264 13.19 -8.53 -9.66
N VAL A 265 12.13 -8.86 -8.95
CA VAL A 265 12.17 -9.63 -7.71
C VAL A 265 11.20 -10.79 -7.87
N GLU A 266 11.63 -12.02 -7.57
CA GLU A 266 10.75 -13.17 -7.47
C GLU A 266 10.99 -13.90 -6.15
N ALA A 267 9.95 -14.07 -5.33
CA ALA A 267 10.01 -14.82 -4.09
C ALA A 267 8.90 -15.88 -4.05
N GLY A 268 9.20 -17.06 -3.51
CA GLY A 268 8.30 -18.21 -3.50
C GLY A 268 8.42 -19.08 -4.76
N SER A 269 7.48 -19.99 -4.96
CA SER A 269 7.51 -20.93 -6.08
C SER A 269 6.10 -21.30 -6.58
N GLY A 270 6.00 -21.67 -7.86
CA GLY A 270 4.74 -22.11 -8.47
C GLY A 270 3.61 -21.07 -8.33
N ALA A 271 2.44 -21.53 -7.89
CA ALA A 271 1.27 -20.69 -7.66
C ALA A 271 1.42 -19.71 -6.48
N SER A 272 2.39 -19.97 -5.59
CA SER A 272 2.67 -19.13 -4.41
C SER A 272 3.80 -18.13 -4.64
N LYS A 273 4.23 -17.95 -5.89
CA LYS A 273 5.28 -17.00 -6.25
C LYS A 273 4.70 -15.59 -6.31
N ILE A 274 5.36 -14.64 -5.66
CA ILE A 274 5.14 -13.20 -5.81
C ILE A 274 6.28 -12.61 -6.63
N SER A 275 5.97 -11.75 -7.59
CA SER A 275 6.97 -11.07 -8.40
C SER A 275 6.76 -9.56 -8.45
N LEU A 276 7.84 -8.80 -8.33
CA LEU A 276 7.87 -7.35 -8.50
C LEU A 276 8.68 -7.06 -9.76
N ILE A 277 8.09 -6.39 -10.74
CA ILE A 277 8.64 -6.29 -12.09
C ILE A 277 8.55 -4.84 -12.57
N ALA A 278 9.62 -4.37 -13.20
CA ALA A 278 9.59 -3.16 -14.02
C ALA A 278 10.55 -3.30 -15.21
N ASN A 279 10.10 -2.85 -16.38
CA ASN A 279 10.90 -2.94 -17.61
C ASN A 279 11.92 -1.80 -17.75
N SER A 280 11.68 -0.66 -17.10
CA SER A 280 12.58 0.48 -17.10
C SER A 280 12.88 0.95 -15.67
N PHE A 281 14.07 0.59 -15.21
CA PHE A 281 14.70 0.93 -13.95
C PHE A 281 15.98 1.71 -14.24
N GLN A 282 16.12 2.87 -13.60
CA GLN A 282 17.30 3.72 -13.71
C GLN A 282 17.94 3.88 -12.33
N ILE A 283 19.25 3.61 -12.24
CA ILE A 283 20.01 3.88 -11.01
C ILE A 283 20.17 5.39 -10.85
N THR A 284 19.79 5.92 -9.69
CA THR A 284 19.90 7.34 -9.35
C THR A 284 20.83 7.63 -8.19
N GLY A 285 21.25 6.59 -7.48
CA GLY A 285 22.31 6.65 -6.49
C GLY A 285 22.99 5.29 -6.39
N ALA A 286 24.31 5.27 -6.49
CA ALA A 286 25.13 4.08 -6.24
C ALA A 286 26.38 4.47 -5.46
N TYR A 287 27.11 3.48 -4.94
CA TYR A 287 28.32 3.64 -4.13
C TYR A 287 28.06 4.27 -2.75
N GLY A 288 26.89 4.02 -2.18
CA GLY A 288 26.69 4.14 -0.74
C GLY A 288 27.48 3.05 -0.01
N LYS A 289 28.81 3.21 0.07
CA LYS A 289 29.69 2.22 0.71
C LYS A 289 29.29 2.07 2.17
N GLY A 290 28.88 0.86 2.52
CA GLY A 290 28.59 0.47 3.89
C GLY A 290 29.33 -0.80 4.27
N GLU A 291 28.96 -1.33 5.43
CA GLU A 291 29.42 -2.61 5.94
C GLU A 291 28.21 -3.38 6.48
N ARG A 292 28.16 -4.68 6.20
CA ARG A 292 27.22 -5.64 6.81
C ARG A 292 27.99 -6.90 7.12
N ASP A 293 28.03 -7.28 8.40
CA ASP A 293 28.71 -8.49 8.88
C ASP A 293 30.18 -8.60 8.44
N GLY A 294 30.92 -7.48 8.42
CA GLY A 294 32.32 -7.43 7.99
C GLY A 294 32.53 -7.46 6.47
N LEU A 295 31.45 -7.52 5.68
CA LEU A 295 31.48 -7.45 4.21
C LEU A 295 31.08 -6.06 3.73
N SER A 296 31.75 -5.57 2.68
CA SER A 296 31.42 -4.26 2.09
C SER A 296 30.11 -4.33 1.33
N THR A 297 29.25 -3.33 1.55
CA THR A 297 27.97 -3.17 0.85
C THR A 297 28.00 -1.95 -0.08
N ASN A 298 27.09 -1.96 -1.05
CA ASN A 298 26.90 -0.90 -2.01
C ASN A 298 25.42 -0.53 -2.08
N ALA A 299 24.94 0.27 -1.12
CA ALA A 299 23.55 0.71 -1.14
C ALA A 299 23.24 1.47 -2.44
N LYS A 300 22.12 1.13 -3.08
CA LYS A 300 21.67 1.75 -4.33
C LYS A 300 20.26 2.27 -4.18
N THR A 301 20.01 3.36 -4.89
CA THR A 301 18.67 3.88 -5.13
C THR A 301 18.44 3.98 -6.62
N GLY A 302 17.21 3.76 -7.03
CA GLY A 302 16.79 3.93 -8.41
C GLY A 302 15.35 4.36 -8.52
N ARG A 303 14.94 4.60 -9.76
CA ARG A 303 13.60 5.06 -10.11
C ARG A 303 13.02 4.13 -11.16
N LEU A 304 11.72 3.89 -11.07
CA LEU A 304 10.97 3.15 -12.07
C LEU A 304 10.37 4.16 -13.05
N LEU A 305 10.58 3.92 -14.34
CA LEU A 305 10.20 4.85 -15.41
C LEU A 305 9.12 4.24 -16.29
N GLY A 306 8.17 5.06 -16.73
CA GLY A 306 7.26 4.71 -17.80
C GLY A 306 7.91 5.00 -19.15
N GLU A 307 8.38 3.96 -19.84
CA GLU A 307 8.86 4.08 -21.23
C GLU A 307 7.93 3.26 -22.14
N GLY A 308 7.26 3.93 -23.08
CA GLY A 308 6.40 3.28 -24.08
C GLY A 308 5.02 2.86 -23.56
N THR A 309 4.50 1.75 -24.09
CA THR A 309 3.21 1.14 -23.71
C THR A 309 3.32 0.18 -22.51
N ASP A 310 4.52 0.02 -21.95
CA ASP A 310 4.77 -0.91 -20.86
C ASP A 310 4.39 -0.31 -19.50
N HIS A 311 4.04 -1.19 -18.57
CA HIS A 311 3.72 -0.83 -17.20
C HIS A 311 4.97 -0.30 -16.47
N VAL A 312 4.79 0.77 -15.69
CA VAL A 312 5.87 1.38 -14.89
C VAL A 312 6.37 0.40 -13.82
N PHE A 313 5.44 -0.29 -13.18
CA PHE A 313 5.70 -1.30 -12.16
C PHE A 313 4.53 -2.28 -12.12
N ARG A 314 4.85 -3.54 -11.87
CA ARG A 314 3.91 -4.64 -11.83
C ARG A 314 4.18 -5.54 -10.64
N ILE A 315 3.12 -5.93 -9.96
CA ILE A 315 3.11 -6.99 -8.98
C ILE A 315 2.43 -8.20 -9.63
N CYS A 316 2.99 -9.40 -9.53
CA CYS A 316 2.36 -10.62 -10.02
C CYS A 316 2.24 -11.67 -8.92
N GLN A 317 1.22 -12.50 -9.05
CA GLN A 317 1.12 -13.79 -8.39
C GLN A 317 1.16 -14.90 -9.45
N GLY A 318 1.93 -15.95 -9.19
CA GLY A 318 2.02 -17.13 -10.06
C GLY A 318 3.18 -17.05 -11.05
N THR A 319 3.01 -17.66 -12.23
CA THR A 319 4.08 -17.71 -13.24
C THR A 319 3.97 -16.50 -14.17
N ASN A 320 5.07 -15.77 -14.29
CA ASN A 320 5.23 -14.66 -15.23
C ASN A 320 5.36 -15.22 -16.66
N SER A 321 4.25 -15.65 -17.26
CA SER A 321 4.15 -15.96 -18.69
C SER A 321 3.19 -15.01 -19.37
#